data_AF-A0A7J3EFA2-F1
#
_entry.id   AF-A0A7J3EFA2-F1
#
_cell.length_a   1.000
_cell.length_b   1.000
_cell.length_c   1.000
_cell.angle_alpha   90.00
_cell.angle_beta   90.00
_cell.angle_gamma   90.00
#
_symmetry.space_group_name_H-M   'P 1'
#
loop_
_entity.id
_entity.type
_entity.pdbx_description
1 polymer ?
#
loop_
_entity_poly.entity_id
_entity_poly.type
_entity_poly.pdbx_seq_one_letter_code
_entity_poly.pdbx_strand_id
1 'polypeptide(L)'
;MLLLYQASACSAQEEWIYSFEFVGANKPVDDTVFADTEYTIEIVIMVPYTLEGARFSISIPSAHEPITPTTPFWEIVNDYAGVDGESMRALANRVITFKVVKGELRLRVKFRIPSKNIVVYTITAPNGINYNIYTTIESYTLVSAVFEDNPVGSIEFRLTSSKVYDYESKRERLQTAFSSEYENLVNTVVSESDKLNDAGLTDYAISLADSILSLKLPEPPNPMLVYGLALTSILLGALSIVFLSMYTRARGETAYIRRVVNSS
;
A
#
# COMPACT_ATOMS: atom_id res chain seq x y z
N MET A 1 18.42 -36.39 -40.21
CA MET A 1 18.50 -35.22 -39.30
C MET A 1 17.19 -35.18 -38.53
N LEU A 2 17.13 -35.85 -37.38
CA LEU A 2 15.95 -35.87 -36.50
C LEU A 2 15.94 -34.56 -35.70
N LEU A 3 14.99 -33.69 -35.98
CA LEU A 3 14.70 -32.52 -35.15
C LEU A 3 13.91 -32.98 -33.93
N LEU A 4 14.57 -32.99 -32.78
CA LEU A 4 13.95 -33.12 -31.47
C LEU A 4 13.06 -31.89 -31.23
N TYR A 5 11.73 -32.11 -31.21
CA TYR A 5 10.79 -31.17 -30.62
C TYR A 5 11.04 -31.13 -29.11
N GLN A 6 11.74 -30.10 -28.64
CA GLN A 6 11.67 -29.73 -27.23
C GLN A 6 10.27 -29.15 -26.99
N ALA A 7 9.39 -29.98 -26.45
CA ALA A 7 8.17 -29.48 -25.83
C ALA A 7 8.60 -28.71 -24.58
N SER A 8 8.50 -27.39 -24.63
CA SER A 8 8.51 -26.55 -23.44
C SER A 8 7.31 -26.98 -22.58
N ALA A 9 7.55 -27.81 -21.57
CA ALA A 9 6.58 -28.05 -20.53
C ALA A 9 6.42 -26.73 -19.77
N CYS A 10 5.39 -25.96 -20.13
CA CYS A 10 4.85 -24.94 -19.26
C CYS A 10 4.28 -25.70 -18.05
N SER A 11 5.06 -25.83 -16.97
CA SER A 11 4.51 -26.35 -15.72
C SER A 11 3.47 -25.33 -15.27
N ALA A 12 2.20 -25.72 -15.29
CA ALA A 12 1.19 -25.00 -14.55
C ALA A 12 1.70 -24.93 -13.10
N GLN A 13 2.04 -23.74 -12.64
CA GLN A 13 2.48 -23.50 -11.27
C GLN A 13 1.31 -23.95 -10.37
N GLU A 14 1.53 -24.96 -9.53
CA GLU A 14 0.49 -25.41 -8.61
C GLU A 14 0.27 -24.32 -7.56
N GLU A 15 -0.90 -23.68 -7.60
CA GLU A 15 -1.33 -22.70 -6.62
C GLU A 15 -1.95 -23.42 -5.41
N TRP A 16 -1.19 -23.46 -4.31
CA TRP A 16 -1.56 -24.10 -3.05
C TRP A 16 -2.39 -23.17 -2.16
N ILE A 17 -2.26 -21.84 -2.29
CA ILE A 17 -3.16 -20.90 -1.61
C ILE A 17 -4.52 -20.98 -2.32
N TYR A 18 -5.45 -21.71 -1.72
CA TYR A 18 -6.75 -22.00 -2.34
C TYR A 18 -7.73 -20.84 -2.20
N SER A 19 -7.74 -20.20 -1.02
CA SER A 19 -8.58 -19.03 -0.76
C SER A 19 -8.03 -18.22 0.40
N PHE A 20 -8.40 -16.94 0.48
CA PHE A 20 -8.10 -16.08 1.63
C PHE A 20 -9.24 -15.09 1.88
N GLU A 21 -9.35 -14.63 3.13
CA GLU A 21 -10.36 -13.64 3.54
C GLU A 21 -9.78 -12.67 4.57
N PHE A 22 -10.09 -11.38 4.41
CA PHE A 22 -9.81 -10.37 5.44
C PHE A 22 -10.87 -10.44 6.55
N VAL A 23 -10.49 -11.06 7.66
CA VAL A 23 -11.38 -11.29 8.83
C VAL A 23 -11.19 -10.25 9.95
N GLY A 24 -10.26 -9.30 9.75
CA GLY A 24 -10.00 -8.19 10.68
C GLY A 24 -11.00 -7.02 10.56
N ALA A 25 -10.80 -5.99 11.38
CA ALA A 25 -11.61 -4.77 11.36
C ALA A 25 -11.42 -3.98 10.05
N ASN A 26 -10.18 -3.93 9.53
CA ASN A 26 -9.87 -3.27 8.28
C ASN A 26 -9.95 -4.27 7.12
N LYS A 27 -10.55 -3.84 6.02
CA LYS A 27 -10.71 -4.60 4.79
C LYS A 27 -10.11 -3.81 3.61
N PRO A 28 -9.62 -4.49 2.57
CA PRO A 28 -9.25 -3.81 1.33
C PRO A 28 -10.49 -3.14 0.71
N VAL A 29 -10.23 -2.11 -0.09
CA VAL A 29 -11.21 -1.53 -1.01
C VAL A 29 -10.79 -1.98 -2.40
N ASP A 30 -11.64 -2.77 -3.06
CA ASP A 30 -11.33 -3.46 -4.30
C ASP A 30 -10.01 -4.27 -4.19
N ASP A 31 -9.03 -3.97 -5.03
CA ASP A 31 -7.70 -4.59 -5.08
C ASP A 31 -6.65 -3.83 -4.26
N THR A 32 -7.08 -2.92 -3.38
CA THR A 32 -6.19 -1.99 -2.69
C THR A 32 -6.19 -2.17 -1.18
N VAL A 33 -4.98 -2.27 -0.62
CA VAL A 33 -4.70 -2.18 0.81
C VAL A 33 -3.98 -0.86 1.13
N PHE A 34 -4.11 -0.47 2.40
CA PHE A 34 -3.57 0.78 2.91
C PHE A 34 -2.37 0.56 3.82
N ALA A 35 -1.37 1.43 3.67
CA ALA A 35 -0.33 1.59 4.65
C ALA A 35 -0.89 2.24 5.93
N ASP A 36 -0.09 2.20 6.98
CA ASP A 36 -0.47 2.57 8.35
C ASP A 36 -1.69 1.82 8.91
N THR A 37 -1.96 0.63 8.40
CA THR A 37 -3.18 -0.12 8.71
C THR A 37 -2.85 -1.54 9.16
N GLU A 38 -3.63 -2.03 10.11
CA GLU A 38 -3.54 -3.39 10.64
C GLU A 38 -4.51 -4.31 9.89
N TYR A 39 -4.01 -5.46 9.45
CA TYR A 39 -4.79 -6.48 8.77
C TYR A 39 -4.74 -7.81 9.50
N THR A 40 -5.82 -8.56 9.35
CA THR A 40 -5.89 -9.97 9.73
C THR A 40 -6.48 -10.74 8.57
N ILE A 41 -5.70 -11.68 8.03
CA ILE A 41 -6.07 -12.48 6.86
C ILE A 41 -6.16 -13.93 7.31
N GLU A 42 -7.28 -14.57 7.06
CA GLU A 42 -7.41 -16.02 7.14
C GLU A 42 -7.10 -16.62 5.77
N ILE A 43 -6.26 -17.65 5.73
CA ILE A 43 -5.69 -18.25 4.53
C ILE A 43 -5.97 -19.74 4.59
N VAL A 44 -6.50 -20.27 3.49
CA VAL A 44 -6.73 -21.70 3.28
C VAL A 44 -5.73 -22.19 2.26
N ILE A 45 -4.93 -23.17 2.64
CA ILE A 45 -3.90 -23.79 1.81
C ILE A 45 -4.28 -25.23 1.58
N MET A 46 -4.38 -25.62 0.31
CA MET A 46 -4.67 -26.99 -0.10
C MET A 46 -3.35 -27.66 -0.50
N VAL A 47 -2.81 -28.48 0.40
CA VAL A 47 -1.58 -29.23 0.13
C VAL A 47 -1.95 -30.48 -0.68
N PRO A 48 -1.49 -30.61 -1.94
CA PRO A 48 -2.05 -31.59 -2.88
C PRO A 48 -1.59 -33.04 -2.62
N TYR A 49 -0.45 -33.24 -1.98
CA TYR A 49 0.16 -34.54 -1.72
C TYR A 49 0.93 -34.58 -0.40
N THR A 50 1.31 -35.79 0.02
CA THR A 50 2.20 -36.03 1.17
C THR A 50 3.59 -36.36 0.67
N LEU A 51 4.62 -35.71 1.22
CA LEU A 51 6.02 -35.99 0.90
C LEU A 51 6.81 -36.06 2.20
N GLU A 52 7.30 -37.25 2.53
CA GLU A 52 8.05 -37.48 3.78
C GLU A 52 9.36 -36.70 3.81
N GLY A 53 9.65 -36.09 4.96
CA GLY A 53 10.86 -35.29 5.17
C GLY A 53 10.83 -33.89 4.53
N ALA A 54 9.89 -33.63 3.61
CA ALA A 54 9.77 -32.35 2.94
C ALA A 54 8.96 -31.33 3.76
N ARG A 55 9.30 -30.05 3.59
CA ARG A 55 8.60 -28.93 4.22
C ARG A 55 8.31 -27.85 3.18
N PHE A 56 7.21 -27.15 3.36
CA PHE A 56 6.93 -25.90 2.67
C PHE A 56 6.90 -24.76 3.69
N SER A 57 7.07 -23.55 3.19
CA SER A 57 7.12 -22.34 4.00
C SER A 57 6.05 -21.36 3.57
N ILE A 58 5.56 -20.59 4.54
CA ILE A 58 4.68 -19.46 4.32
C ILE A 58 5.33 -18.27 5.00
N SER A 59 5.35 -17.14 4.29
CA SER A 59 6.03 -15.96 4.78
C SER A 59 5.25 -14.69 4.54
N ILE A 60 5.50 -13.70 5.38
CA ILE A 60 5.13 -12.31 5.16
C ILE A 60 6.38 -11.46 4.90
N PRO A 61 6.26 -10.34 4.18
CA PRO A 61 7.36 -9.41 3.95
C PRO A 61 8.05 -8.95 5.23
N SER A 62 9.36 -8.69 5.15
CA SER A 62 10.14 -8.07 6.22
C SER A 62 9.61 -6.68 6.61
N ALA A 63 8.96 -6.00 5.66
CA ALA A 63 8.35 -4.69 5.82
C ALA A 63 7.08 -4.71 6.68
N HIS A 64 6.50 -5.87 6.98
CA HIS A 64 5.38 -5.99 7.92
C HIS A 64 5.85 -5.93 9.37
N GLU A 65 5.05 -5.30 10.21
CA GLU A 65 5.28 -5.17 11.65
C GLU A 65 4.22 -5.97 12.43
N PRO A 66 4.54 -6.49 13.62
CA PRO A 66 3.54 -7.15 14.45
C PRO A 66 2.54 -6.10 14.98
N ILE A 67 1.28 -6.50 15.21
CA ILE A 67 0.24 -5.59 15.75
C ILE A 67 0.67 -5.02 17.11
N THR A 68 1.23 -5.87 17.97
CA THR A 68 1.92 -5.45 19.19
C THR A 68 3.23 -6.22 19.33
N PRO A 69 4.22 -5.75 20.12
CA PRO A 69 5.50 -6.44 20.28
C PRO A 69 5.41 -7.91 20.75
N THR A 70 4.30 -8.30 21.35
CA THR A 70 4.07 -9.66 21.87
C THR A 70 3.06 -10.47 21.05
N THR A 71 2.40 -9.86 20.06
CA THR A 71 1.43 -10.57 19.22
C THR A 71 2.17 -11.41 18.18
N PRO A 72 1.98 -12.75 18.15
CA PRO A 72 2.54 -13.58 17.08
C PRO A 72 1.91 -13.21 15.74
N PHE A 73 2.66 -13.34 14.66
CA PHE A 73 2.14 -13.12 13.31
C PHE A 73 1.12 -14.19 12.93
N TRP A 74 1.38 -15.44 13.30
CA TRP A 74 0.59 -16.59 12.86
C TRP A 74 -0.26 -17.18 13.97
N GLU A 75 -1.43 -17.66 13.58
CA GLU A 75 -2.35 -18.47 14.37
C GLU A 75 -2.78 -19.66 13.50
N ILE A 76 -2.62 -20.87 14.01
CA ILE A 76 -3.09 -22.09 13.33
C ILE A 76 -4.56 -22.29 13.69
N VAL A 77 -5.42 -22.40 12.68
CA VAL A 77 -6.89 -22.39 12.85
C VAL A 77 -7.49 -23.80 12.85
N ASN A 78 -6.76 -24.80 12.34
CA ASN A 78 -7.22 -26.20 12.29
C ASN A 78 -6.11 -27.21 12.64
N ASP A 79 -6.52 -28.45 12.91
CA ASP A 79 -5.61 -29.57 13.25
C ASP A 79 -4.96 -30.19 11.99
N TYR A 80 -4.29 -29.36 11.17
CA TYR A 80 -3.57 -29.86 10.00
C TYR A 80 -2.41 -30.78 10.39
N ALA A 81 -2.38 -31.99 9.83
CA ALA A 81 -1.44 -33.05 10.22
C ALA A 81 0.05 -32.72 9.96
N GLY A 82 0.33 -31.73 9.11
CA GLY A 82 1.69 -31.26 8.87
C GLY A 82 2.24 -30.27 9.91
N VAL A 83 1.43 -29.87 10.90
CA VAL A 83 1.86 -29.04 12.04
C VAL A 83 2.71 -29.87 13.00
N ASP A 84 3.86 -29.34 13.40
CA ASP A 84 4.73 -29.95 14.40
C ASP A 84 5.31 -28.92 15.38
N GLY A 85 6.20 -29.37 16.27
CA GLY A 85 6.84 -28.51 17.26
C GLY A 85 7.70 -27.39 16.68
N GLU A 86 8.16 -27.51 15.43
CA GLU A 86 8.87 -26.42 14.73
C GLU A 86 7.87 -25.36 14.28
N SER A 87 6.75 -25.76 13.67
CA SER A 87 5.65 -24.85 13.31
C SER A 87 5.16 -24.04 14.52
N MET A 88 4.96 -24.70 15.66
CA MET A 88 4.47 -24.06 16.89
C MET A 88 5.45 -23.05 17.50
N ARG A 89 6.76 -23.27 17.36
CA ARG A 89 7.78 -22.32 17.84
C ARG A 89 7.97 -21.13 16.90
N ALA A 90 7.55 -21.26 15.65
CA ALA A 90 7.70 -20.24 14.61
C ALA A 90 6.50 -19.28 14.48
N LEU A 91 5.48 -19.36 15.35
CA LEU A 91 4.28 -18.50 15.26
C LEU A 91 4.59 -17.00 15.34
N ALA A 92 5.64 -16.60 16.05
CA ALA A 92 6.09 -15.21 16.13
C ALA A 92 7.09 -14.81 15.03
N ASN A 93 7.52 -15.77 14.20
CA ASN A 93 8.45 -15.51 13.10
C ASN A 93 7.69 -15.08 11.85
N ARG A 94 8.34 -14.30 10.98
CA ARG A 94 7.74 -13.92 9.68
C ARG A 94 7.61 -15.10 8.72
N VAL A 95 8.42 -16.13 8.92
CA VAL A 95 8.39 -17.37 8.15
C VAL A 95 7.98 -18.50 9.09
N ILE A 96 6.99 -19.28 8.67
CA ILE A 96 6.54 -20.49 9.34
C ILE A 96 6.62 -21.66 8.36
N THR A 97 7.05 -22.83 8.86
CA THR A 97 7.24 -24.03 8.04
C THR A 97 6.29 -25.13 8.49
N PHE A 98 5.87 -25.97 7.54
CA PHE A 98 5.00 -27.12 7.80
C PHE A 98 5.51 -28.33 7.03
N LYS A 99 5.27 -29.53 7.56
CA LYS A 99 5.48 -30.76 6.79
C LYS A 99 4.49 -30.83 5.63
N VAL A 100 4.95 -31.37 4.51
CA VAL A 100 4.10 -31.61 3.33
C VAL A 100 3.24 -32.85 3.60
N VAL A 101 1.99 -32.63 4.00
CA VAL A 101 1.00 -33.68 4.25
C VAL A 101 -0.27 -33.32 3.49
N LYS A 102 -0.80 -34.22 2.68
CA LYS A 102 -2.01 -33.94 1.91
C LYS A 102 -3.16 -33.50 2.81
N GLY A 103 -3.76 -32.35 2.51
CA GLY A 103 -4.92 -31.85 3.25
C GLY A 103 -5.04 -30.33 3.24
N GLU A 104 -5.99 -29.85 4.05
CA GLU A 104 -6.29 -28.43 4.19
C GLU A 104 -5.58 -27.88 5.43
N LEU A 105 -4.78 -26.83 5.24
CA LEU A 105 -4.19 -26.02 6.29
C LEU A 105 -4.92 -24.67 6.34
N ARG A 106 -5.45 -24.30 7.51
CA ARG A 106 -6.01 -22.98 7.77
C ARG A 106 -5.13 -22.20 8.71
N LEU A 107 -4.72 -21.02 8.27
CA LEU A 107 -3.89 -20.10 9.04
C LEU A 107 -4.55 -18.74 9.12
N ARG A 108 -4.29 -18.03 10.20
CA ARG A 108 -4.58 -16.62 10.30
C ARG A 108 -3.28 -15.86 10.51
N VAL A 109 -3.09 -14.81 9.73
CA VAL A 109 -1.92 -13.93 9.82
C VAL A 109 -2.34 -12.53 10.24
N LYS A 110 -1.60 -11.93 11.17
CA LYS A 110 -1.88 -10.64 11.80
C LYS A 110 -0.65 -9.73 11.64
N PHE A 111 -0.81 -8.60 10.98
CA PHE A 111 0.29 -7.66 10.76
C PHE A 111 -0.20 -6.23 10.57
N ARG A 112 0.71 -5.28 10.79
CA ARG A 112 0.58 -3.88 10.38
C ARG A 112 1.46 -3.62 9.17
N ILE A 113 0.92 -2.91 8.19
CA ILE A 113 1.71 -2.34 7.10
C ILE A 113 2.11 -0.92 7.51
N PRO A 114 3.37 -0.64 7.86
CA PRO A 114 3.78 0.71 8.27
C PRO A 114 3.79 1.70 7.11
N SER A 115 3.48 2.96 7.39
CA SER A 115 3.45 4.06 6.40
C SER A 115 4.78 4.24 5.64
N LYS A 116 5.91 3.97 6.29
CA LYS A 116 7.26 4.06 5.68
C LYS A 116 7.42 3.19 4.42
N ASN A 117 6.60 2.15 4.24
CA ASN A 117 6.68 1.27 3.07
C ASN A 117 6.33 1.98 1.76
N ILE A 118 5.61 3.09 1.84
CA ILE A 118 5.20 3.90 0.70
C ILE A 118 5.83 5.29 0.69
N VAL A 119 6.69 5.63 1.67
CA VAL A 119 7.37 6.94 1.71
C VAL A 119 8.59 6.90 0.80
N VAL A 120 8.59 7.73 -0.24
CA VAL A 120 9.72 7.87 -1.17
C VAL A 120 10.69 8.94 -0.73
N TYR A 121 10.18 9.99 -0.09
CA TYR A 121 10.98 11.12 0.33
C TYR A 121 10.34 11.84 1.52
N THR A 122 11.16 12.37 2.41
CA THR A 122 10.71 13.21 3.53
C THR A 122 11.37 14.57 3.41
N ILE A 123 10.56 15.62 3.46
CA ILE A 123 11.02 17.01 3.42
C ILE A 123 10.84 17.62 4.80
N THR A 124 11.94 18.07 5.38
CA THR A 124 11.89 18.87 6.60
C THR A 124 11.80 20.34 6.23
N ALA A 125 10.66 20.97 6.53
CA ALA A 125 10.48 22.39 6.33
C ALA A 125 11.31 23.20 7.35
N PRO A 126 11.59 24.50 7.09
CA PRO A 126 12.38 25.35 7.99
C PRO A 126 11.82 25.48 9.41
N ASN A 127 10.53 25.20 9.59
CA ASN A 127 9.86 25.15 10.90
C ASN A 127 9.99 23.80 11.62
N GLY A 128 10.76 22.86 11.08
CA GLY A 128 11.00 21.52 11.65
C GLY A 128 9.94 20.47 11.33
N ILE A 129 8.90 20.81 10.56
CA ILE A 129 7.84 19.86 10.20
C ILE A 129 8.31 18.96 9.05
N ASN A 130 8.09 17.65 9.18
CA ASN A 130 8.39 16.67 8.15
C ASN A 130 7.16 16.40 7.28
N TYR A 131 7.33 16.49 5.97
CA TYR A 131 6.34 16.16 4.97
C TYR A 131 6.77 14.95 4.17
N ASN A 132 5.94 13.92 4.13
CA ASN A 132 6.25 12.71 3.40
C ASN A 132 5.61 12.76 2.01
N ILE A 133 6.38 12.34 1.02
CA ILE A 133 5.89 12.02 -0.32
C ILE A 133 5.62 10.53 -0.38
N TYR A 134 4.38 10.18 -0.64
CA TYR A 134 3.94 8.80 -0.76
C TYR A 134 3.99 8.32 -2.21
N THR A 135 4.14 7.02 -2.42
CA THR A 135 3.95 6.36 -3.72
C THR A 135 2.91 5.26 -3.58
N THR A 136 2.34 4.88 -4.71
CA THR A 136 1.58 3.63 -4.84
C THR A 136 2.53 2.51 -5.28
N ILE A 137 2.32 1.30 -4.75
CA ILE A 137 2.97 0.07 -5.19
C ILE A 137 1.90 -0.81 -5.82
N GLU A 138 1.97 -1.04 -7.14
CA GLU A 138 0.91 -1.72 -7.90
C GLU A 138 0.76 -3.22 -7.56
N SER A 139 1.87 -3.90 -7.24
CA SER A 139 1.86 -5.28 -6.75
C SER A 139 2.70 -5.35 -5.48
N TYR A 140 1.99 -5.42 -4.35
CA TYR A 140 2.55 -5.58 -3.01
C TYR A 140 2.12 -6.93 -2.45
N THR A 141 3.08 -7.85 -2.31
CA THR A 141 2.85 -9.17 -1.72
C THR A 141 2.57 -9.04 -0.23
N LEU A 142 1.42 -9.54 0.22
CA LEU A 142 1.06 -9.62 1.63
C LEU A 142 1.55 -10.92 2.27
N VAL A 143 1.41 -12.02 1.54
CA VAL A 143 1.79 -13.37 1.96
C VAL A 143 2.30 -14.13 0.74
N SER A 144 3.31 -14.98 0.95
CA SER A 144 3.79 -15.92 -0.05
C SER A 144 3.91 -17.33 0.54
N ALA A 145 3.71 -18.33 -0.31
CA ALA A 145 3.96 -19.73 -0.01
C ALA A 145 5.01 -20.28 -0.97
N VAL A 146 5.98 -21.02 -0.44
CA VAL A 146 7.12 -21.56 -1.20
C VAL A 146 7.36 -23.02 -0.80
N PHE A 147 7.54 -23.87 -1.81
CA PHE A 147 7.93 -25.28 -1.65
C PHE A 147 9.17 -25.56 -2.52
N GLU A 148 10.26 -26.04 -1.91
CA GLU A 148 11.54 -26.30 -2.60
C GLU A 148 12.01 -25.12 -3.48
N ASP A 149 11.99 -23.90 -2.93
CA ASP A 149 12.32 -22.65 -3.62
C ASP A 149 11.38 -22.25 -4.77
N ASN A 150 10.36 -23.06 -5.06
CA ASN A 150 9.33 -22.73 -6.05
C ASN A 150 8.16 -22.02 -5.36
N PRO A 151 7.75 -20.83 -5.83
CA PRO A 151 6.53 -20.20 -5.33
C PRO A 151 5.33 -21.07 -5.67
N VAL A 152 4.51 -21.37 -4.66
CA VAL A 152 3.26 -22.15 -4.79
C VAL A 152 2.04 -21.30 -4.43
N GLY A 153 2.19 -19.99 -4.36
CA GLY A 153 1.08 -19.05 -4.15
C GLY A 153 1.55 -17.73 -3.56
N SER A 154 0.84 -16.66 -3.90
CA SER A 154 1.01 -15.35 -3.29
C SER A 154 -0.34 -14.64 -3.16
N ILE A 155 -0.43 -13.78 -2.16
CA ILE A 155 -1.56 -12.84 -2.01
C ILE A 155 -0.99 -11.45 -2.29
N GLU A 156 -1.45 -10.81 -3.35
CA GLU A 156 -0.93 -9.52 -3.81
C GLU A 156 -2.06 -8.50 -3.92
N PHE A 157 -1.77 -7.27 -3.49
CA PHE A 157 -2.67 -6.13 -3.56
C PHE A 157 -1.89 -4.90 -3.99
N ARG A 158 -2.60 -3.89 -4.49
CA ARG A 158 -2.05 -2.54 -4.61
C ARG A 158 -1.91 -1.94 -3.22
N LEU A 159 -0.75 -1.36 -2.91
CA LEU A 159 -0.52 -0.66 -1.63
C LEU A 159 -0.47 0.85 -1.85
N THR A 160 -1.30 1.58 -1.12
CA THR A 160 -1.32 3.06 -1.13
C THR A 160 -1.50 3.65 0.27
N SER A 161 -1.50 4.97 0.38
CA SER A 161 -1.79 5.68 1.62
C SER A 161 -3.29 5.74 1.85
N SER A 162 -3.77 5.41 3.06
CA SER A 162 -5.17 5.65 3.46
C SER A 162 -5.58 7.11 3.33
N LYS A 163 -4.59 8.02 3.36
CA LYS A 163 -4.78 9.47 3.18
C LYS A 163 -5.32 9.84 1.80
N VAL A 164 -5.12 9.00 0.77
CA VAL A 164 -5.67 9.27 -0.56
C VAL A 164 -7.21 9.32 -0.50
N TYR A 165 -7.82 8.42 0.25
CA TYR A 165 -9.28 8.39 0.44
C TYR A 165 -9.79 9.54 1.33
N ASP A 166 -9.01 9.94 2.35
CA ASP A 166 -9.33 11.13 3.15
C ASP A 166 -9.34 12.39 2.26
N TYR A 167 -8.37 12.51 1.36
CA TYR A 167 -8.34 13.57 0.38
C TYR A 167 -9.54 13.52 -0.57
N GLU A 168 -9.88 12.36 -1.14
CA GLU A 168 -11.04 12.21 -2.03
C GLU A 168 -12.35 12.63 -1.35
N SER A 169 -12.56 12.23 -0.10
CA SER A 169 -13.73 12.66 0.68
C SER A 169 -13.76 14.17 0.90
N LYS A 170 -12.62 14.79 1.22
CA LYS A 170 -12.51 16.26 1.38
C LYS A 170 -12.73 16.99 0.05
N ARG A 171 -12.24 16.43 -1.06
CA ARG A 171 -12.43 16.95 -2.41
C ARG A 171 -13.92 16.98 -2.79
N GLU A 172 -14.67 15.91 -2.54
CA GLU A 172 -16.12 15.89 -2.77
C GLU A 172 -16.86 16.89 -1.87
N ARG A 173 -16.44 17.03 -0.61
CA ARG A 173 -17.00 18.04 0.31
C ARG A 173 -16.74 19.46 -0.17
N LEU A 174 -15.54 19.77 -0.67
CA LEU A 174 -15.23 21.09 -1.23
C LEU A 174 -16.19 21.46 -2.38
N GLN A 175 -16.53 20.50 -3.24
CA GLN A 175 -17.41 20.71 -4.38
C GLN A 175 -18.87 20.97 -3.98
N THR A 176 -19.28 20.59 -2.76
CA THR A 176 -20.68 20.69 -2.29
C THR A 176 -20.87 21.69 -1.14
N ALA A 177 -19.81 22.11 -0.47
CA ALA A 177 -19.88 22.94 0.74
C ALA A 177 -20.09 24.45 0.48
N PHE A 178 -19.83 24.92 -0.74
CA PHE A 178 -19.88 26.34 -1.09
C PHE A 178 -20.92 26.64 -2.16
N SER A 179 -21.39 27.89 -2.19
CA SER A 179 -22.32 28.36 -3.22
C SER A 179 -21.60 28.50 -4.58
N SER A 180 -22.38 28.47 -5.68
CA SER A 180 -21.86 28.52 -7.05
C SER A 180 -21.00 29.75 -7.36
N GLU A 181 -21.14 30.84 -6.60
CA GLU A 181 -20.34 32.06 -6.75
C GLU A 181 -18.85 31.85 -6.43
N TYR A 182 -18.52 30.80 -5.67
CA TYR A 182 -17.14 30.43 -5.32
C TYR A 182 -16.59 29.28 -6.15
N GLU A 183 -17.34 28.80 -7.14
CA GLU A 183 -17.00 27.62 -7.94
C GLU A 183 -15.62 27.72 -8.59
N ASN A 184 -15.24 28.89 -9.12
CA ASN A 184 -13.90 29.10 -9.71
C ASN A 184 -12.77 28.95 -8.69
N LEU A 185 -12.97 29.44 -7.46
CA LEU A 185 -12.00 29.31 -6.38
C LEU A 185 -11.88 27.84 -5.96
N VAL A 186 -13.02 27.19 -5.73
CA VAL A 186 -13.10 25.77 -5.37
C VAL A 186 -12.43 24.90 -6.43
N ASN A 187 -12.76 25.09 -7.71
CA ASN A 187 -12.19 24.33 -8.82
C ASN A 187 -10.67 24.55 -8.95
N THR A 188 -10.18 25.75 -8.69
CA THR A 188 -8.73 26.03 -8.68
C THR A 188 -8.03 25.28 -7.55
N VAL A 189 -8.61 25.30 -6.35
CA VAL A 189 -8.02 24.60 -5.19
C VAL A 189 -8.08 23.08 -5.37
N VAL A 190 -9.20 22.54 -5.86
CA VAL A 190 -9.34 21.12 -6.19
C VAL A 190 -8.31 20.73 -7.26
N SER A 191 -8.18 21.50 -8.34
CA SER A 191 -7.20 21.21 -9.40
C SER A 191 -5.76 21.20 -8.89
N GLU A 192 -5.39 22.14 -8.03
CA GLU A 192 -4.03 22.18 -7.47
C GLU A 192 -3.79 21.07 -6.44
N SER A 193 -4.81 20.76 -5.63
CA SER A 193 -4.75 19.67 -4.66
C SER A 193 -4.70 18.30 -5.34
N ASP A 194 -5.40 18.13 -6.47
CA ASP A 194 -5.36 16.91 -7.30
C ASP A 194 -3.94 16.69 -7.83
N LYS A 195 -3.28 17.72 -8.38
CA LYS A 195 -1.88 17.64 -8.81
C LYS A 195 -0.92 17.26 -7.68
N LEU A 196 -1.13 17.80 -6.48
CA LEU A 196 -0.32 17.48 -5.30
C LEU A 196 -0.53 16.03 -4.86
N ASN A 197 -1.79 15.57 -4.82
CA ASN A 197 -2.12 14.20 -4.47
C ASN A 197 -1.52 13.21 -5.50
N ASP A 198 -1.63 13.50 -6.79
CA ASP A 198 -1.04 12.72 -7.88
C ASP A 198 0.50 12.66 -7.80
N ALA A 199 1.11 13.73 -7.28
CA ALA A 199 2.54 13.79 -7.02
C ALA A 199 2.97 13.06 -5.72
N GLY A 200 2.01 12.50 -4.96
CA GLY A 200 2.26 11.82 -3.69
C GLY A 200 2.34 12.75 -2.49
N LEU A 201 2.12 14.06 -2.66
CA LEU A 201 2.06 15.07 -1.60
C LEU A 201 0.66 15.14 -0.97
N THR A 202 0.05 13.98 -0.70
CA THR A 202 -1.33 13.86 -0.20
C THR A 202 -1.56 14.65 1.10
N ASP A 203 -0.56 14.73 2.00
CA ASP A 203 -0.66 15.53 3.22
C ASP A 203 -0.86 17.04 2.93
N TYR A 204 -0.20 17.55 1.88
CA TYR A 204 -0.39 18.93 1.44
C TYR A 204 -1.72 19.14 0.74
N ALA A 205 -2.13 18.19 -0.10
CA ALA A 205 -3.45 18.23 -0.76
C ALA A 205 -4.58 18.29 0.28
N ILE A 206 -4.49 17.48 1.34
CA ILE A 206 -5.43 17.52 2.48
C ILE A 206 -5.39 18.87 3.19
N SER A 207 -4.19 19.39 3.49
CA SER A 207 -4.02 20.68 4.17
C SER A 207 -4.62 21.85 3.39
N LEU A 208 -4.47 21.87 2.07
CA LEU A 208 -5.12 22.86 1.20
C LEU A 208 -6.64 22.73 1.24
N ALA A 209 -7.15 21.50 1.16
CA ALA A 209 -8.58 21.25 1.22
C ALA A 209 -9.19 21.69 2.56
N ASP A 210 -8.54 21.36 3.68
CA ASP A 210 -8.96 21.76 5.03
C ASP A 210 -8.87 23.28 5.25
N SER A 211 -7.86 23.93 4.68
CA SER A 211 -7.71 25.38 4.76
C SER A 211 -8.90 26.09 4.13
N ILE A 212 -9.48 25.57 3.05
CA ILE A 212 -10.68 26.14 2.45
C ILE A 212 -11.95 25.73 3.19
N LEU A 213 -12.12 24.44 3.53
CA LEU A 213 -13.29 23.95 4.26
C LEU A 213 -13.49 24.63 5.63
N SER A 214 -12.42 25.13 6.24
CA SER A 214 -12.46 25.87 7.50
C SER A 214 -12.81 27.36 7.34
N LEU A 215 -12.79 27.91 6.12
CA LEU A 215 -13.16 29.30 5.87
C LEU A 215 -14.67 29.48 5.92
N LYS A 216 -15.12 30.47 6.71
CA LYS A 216 -16.45 31.05 6.58
C LYS A 216 -16.40 32.13 5.50
N LEU A 217 -16.66 31.74 4.26
CA LEU A 217 -16.73 32.70 3.16
C LEU A 217 -17.93 33.64 3.41
N PRO A 218 -17.75 34.96 3.28
CA PRO A 218 -18.86 35.91 3.43
C PRO A 218 -19.89 35.68 2.32
N GLU A 219 -21.18 35.96 2.57
CA GLU A 219 -22.15 36.01 1.47
C GLU A 219 -21.74 37.12 0.50
N PRO A 220 -21.61 36.86 -0.81
CA PRO A 220 -20.94 37.77 -1.73
C PRO A 220 -21.77 39.03 -2.00
N PRO A 221 -21.14 40.22 -2.00
CA PRO A 221 -21.57 41.31 -2.86
C PRO A 221 -20.46 41.80 -3.80
N ASN A 222 -19.25 41.20 -3.79
CA ASN A 222 -18.13 41.73 -4.58
C ASN A 222 -17.19 40.65 -5.18
N PRO A 223 -17.07 40.56 -6.52
CA PRO A 223 -16.17 39.63 -7.20
C PRO A 223 -14.67 39.87 -6.90
N MET A 224 -14.27 41.06 -6.45
CA MET A 224 -12.87 41.38 -6.13
C MET A 224 -12.34 40.59 -4.92
N LEU A 225 -13.19 40.25 -3.95
CA LEU A 225 -12.83 39.40 -2.81
C LEU A 225 -12.59 37.95 -3.25
N VAL A 226 -13.35 37.47 -4.25
CA VAL A 226 -13.17 36.14 -4.84
C VAL A 226 -11.83 36.04 -5.56
N TYR A 227 -11.45 37.07 -6.34
CA TYR A 227 -10.13 37.15 -6.99
C TYR A 227 -8.98 37.30 -6.00
N GLY A 228 -9.17 38.07 -4.92
CA GLY A 228 -8.17 38.22 -3.85
C GLY A 228 -7.88 36.91 -3.12
N LEU A 229 -8.91 36.12 -2.84
CA LEU A 229 -8.76 34.78 -2.26
C LEU A 229 -8.10 33.81 -3.25
N ALA A 230 -8.45 33.86 -4.54
CA ALA A 230 -7.82 33.05 -5.59
C ALA A 230 -6.31 33.32 -5.75
N LEU A 231 -5.87 34.57 -5.57
CA LEU A 231 -4.45 34.92 -5.60
C LEU A 231 -3.64 34.31 -4.44
N THR A 232 -4.25 34.13 -3.27
CA THR A 232 -3.58 33.47 -2.14
C THR A 232 -3.40 31.96 -2.37
N SER A 233 -4.37 31.31 -3.05
CA SER A 233 -4.20 29.91 -3.47
C SER A 233 -3.13 29.71 -4.55
N ILE A 234 -2.92 30.70 -5.44
CA ILE A 234 -1.85 30.64 -6.45
C ILE A 234 -0.46 30.70 -5.82
N LEU A 235 -0.28 31.47 -4.73
CA LEU A 235 0.97 31.51 -3.96
C LEU A 235 1.30 30.16 -3.28
N LEU A 236 0.29 29.43 -2.84
CA LEU A 236 0.45 28.05 -2.34
C LEU A 236 0.79 27.09 -3.48
N GLY A 237 0.17 27.26 -4.65
CA GLY A 237 0.51 26.53 -5.89
C GLY A 237 1.95 26.74 -6.37
N ALA A 238 2.51 27.95 -6.19
CA ALA A 238 3.91 28.23 -6.53
C ALA A 238 4.90 27.44 -5.66
N LEU A 239 4.58 27.19 -4.39
CA LEU A 239 5.36 26.29 -3.53
C LEU A 239 5.24 24.84 -3.98
N SER A 240 4.07 24.40 -4.47
CA SER A 240 3.86 23.08 -5.07
C SER A 240 4.77 22.81 -6.26
N ILE A 241 4.94 23.79 -7.16
CA ILE A 241 5.80 23.66 -8.35
C ILE A 241 7.27 23.46 -7.94
N VAL A 242 7.72 24.15 -6.89
CA VAL A 242 9.06 23.96 -6.34
C VAL A 242 9.20 22.53 -5.79
N PHE A 243 8.22 22.02 -5.05
CA PHE A 243 8.25 20.64 -4.54
C PHE A 243 8.16 19.57 -5.65
N LEU A 244 7.35 19.79 -6.69
CA LEU A 244 7.26 18.92 -7.86
C LEU A 244 8.58 18.89 -8.65
N SER A 245 9.28 20.03 -8.74
CA SER A 245 10.61 20.10 -9.35
C SER A 245 11.67 19.35 -8.53
N MET A 246 11.55 19.35 -7.20
CA MET A 246 12.40 18.54 -6.33
C MET A 246 12.07 17.04 -6.46
N TYR A 247 10.80 16.67 -6.60
CA TYR A 247 10.35 15.29 -6.80
C TYR A 247 10.83 14.69 -8.14
N THR A 248 10.68 15.42 -9.24
CA THR A 248 11.17 14.95 -10.56
C THR A 248 12.69 14.75 -10.55
N ARG A 249 13.43 15.61 -9.84
CA ARG A 249 14.87 15.45 -9.62
C ARG A 249 15.19 14.21 -8.76
N ALA A 250 14.45 13.97 -7.68
CA ALA A 250 14.64 12.80 -6.82
C ALA A 250 14.36 11.46 -7.53
N ARG A 251 13.30 11.39 -8.38
CA ARG A 251 13.03 10.22 -9.24
C ARG A 251 14.07 10.05 -10.35
N GLY A 252 14.58 11.15 -10.91
CA GLY A 252 15.67 11.11 -11.88
C GLY A 252 16.97 10.53 -11.30
N GLU A 253 17.32 10.91 -10.07
CA GLU A 253 18.51 10.40 -9.38
C GLU A 253 18.36 8.92 -8.96
N THR A 254 17.19 8.48 -8.49
CA THR A 254 16.95 7.05 -8.19
C THR A 254 16.96 6.18 -9.43
N ALA A 255 16.45 6.67 -10.57
CA ALA A 255 16.56 5.98 -11.86
C ALA A 255 18.02 5.91 -12.34
N TYR A 256 18.82 6.97 -12.15
CA TYR A 256 20.23 7.00 -12.52
C TYR A 256 21.08 6.05 -11.66
N ILE A 257 20.86 6.03 -10.34
CA ILE A 257 21.57 5.11 -9.42
C ILE A 257 21.21 3.65 -9.72
N ARG A 258 19.93 3.31 -9.97
CA ARG A 258 19.54 1.95 -10.38
C ARG A 258 20.18 1.54 -11.71
N ARG A 259 20.35 2.48 -12.65
CA ARG A 259 20.96 2.19 -13.96
C ARG A 259 22.46 1.94 -13.84
N VAL A 260 23.17 2.72 -13.01
CA VAL A 260 24.62 2.56 -12.79
C VAL A 260 24.92 1.28 -12.00
N VAL A 261 24.11 0.93 -11.00
CA VAL A 261 24.29 -0.31 -10.23
C VAL A 261 23.95 -1.56 -11.02
N ASN A 262 23.00 -1.50 -11.97
CA ASN A 262 22.68 -2.61 -12.88
C ASN A 262 23.58 -2.66 -14.14
N SER A 263 24.44 -1.66 -14.34
CA SER A 263 25.39 -1.61 -15.45
C SER A 263 26.85 -1.74 -15.00
N SER A 264 27.09 -2.09 -13.73
CA SER A 264 28.42 -2.34 -13.14
C SER A 264 28.58 -3.80 -12.76
#